data_AF-A0AAP2GQQ4-F1
#
_entry.id   AF-A0AAP2GQQ4-F1
#
_cell.length_a   1.000
_cell.length_b   1.000
_cell.length_c   1.000
_cell.angle_alpha   90.00
_cell.angle_beta   90.00
_cell.angle_gamma   90.00
#
_symmetry.space_group_name_H-M   'P 1'
#
loop_
_entity.id
_entity.type
_entity.pdbx_description
1 polymer ?
#
loop_
_entity_poly.entity_id
_entity_poly.type
_entity_poly.pdbx_seq_one_letter_code
_entity_poly.pdbx_strand_id
1 'polypeptide(L)'
;MQPITDNQLSVLELRKLLHSLKDLRPDICIRFRLMGEMWQSAYFRIINVTEKGVVLNDEKSNKLIFIQDLKNVMQFELEHSFQQYHPHFHYSINLSHA
;
A
#
# COMPACT_ATOMS: atom_id res chain seq x y z
N MET A 1 -21.35 -5.92 -15.14
CA MET A 1 -20.07 -5.45 -14.55
C MET A 1 -19.04 -6.54 -14.75
N GLN A 2 -17.98 -6.28 -15.50
CA GLN A 2 -16.85 -7.22 -15.61
C GLN A 2 -15.99 -7.11 -14.34
N PRO A 3 -15.45 -8.21 -13.80
CA PRO A 3 -14.48 -8.16 -12.73
C PRO A 3 -13.21 -7.49 -13.24
N ILE A 4 -12.60 -6.63 -12.43
CA ILE A 4 -11.30 -6.03 -12.74
C ILE A 4 -10.30 -7.20 -12.74
N THR A 5 -9.90 -7.66 -13.92
CA THR A 5 -9.02 -8.82 -14.09
C THR A 5 -7.53 -8.48 -13.94
N ASP A 6 -7.17 -7.20 -13.93
CA ASP A 6 -5.79 -6.79 -13.70
C ASP A 6 -5.64 -6.24 -12.28
N ASN A 7 -5.21 -7.11 -11.36
CA ASN A 7 -4.73 -6.73 -10.03
C ASN A 7 -3.37 -6.01 -10.10
N GLN A 8 -3.13 -5.19 -11.12
CA GLN A 8 -1.88 -4.49 -11.36
C GLN A 8 -2.11 -2.97 -11.34
N LEU A 9 -1.29 -2.26 -10.55
CA LEU A 9 -1.31 -0.80 -10.44
C LEU A 9 0.07 -0.24 -10.74
N SER A 10 0.14 0.92 -11.36
CA SER A 10 1.37 1.71 -11.40
C SER A 10 1.77 2.23 -10.00
N VAL A 11 3.04 2.61 -9.85
CA VAL A 11 3.54 3.29 -8.64
C VAL A 11 2.79 4.61 -8.40
N LEU A 12 2.36 5.30 -9.47
CA LEU A 12 1.57 6.53 -9.37
C LEU A 12 0.17 6.26 -8.78
N GLU A 13 -0.48 5.18 -9.20
CA GLU A 13 -1.78 4.77 -8.65
C GLU A 13 -1.67 4.32 -7.20
N LEU A 14 -0.62 3.57 -6.85
CA LEU A 14 -0.31 3.26 -5.45
C LEU A 14 -0.17 4.55 -4.64
N ARG A 15 0.61 5.53 -5.11
CA ARG A 15 0.78 6.81 -4.41
C ARG A 15 -0.55 7.55 -4.22
N LYS A 16 -1.39 7.62 -5.26
CA LYS A 16 -2.72 8.24 -5.18
C LYS A 16 -3.62 7.52 -4.17
N LEU A 17 -3.57 6.19 -4.13
CA LEU A 17 -4.28 5.39 -3.14
C LEU A 17 -3.79 5.70 -1.73
N LEU A 18 -2.47 5.73 -1.48
CA LEU A 18 -1.91 6.02 -0.15
C LEU A 18 -2.32 7.42 0.35
N HIS A 19 -2.32 8.43 -0.51
CA HIS A 19 -2.85 9.76 -0.18
C HIS A 19 -4.34 9.69 0.16
N SER A 20 -5.14 9.01 -0.66
CA SER A 20 -6.58 8.89 -0.45
C SER A 20 -6.93 8.17 0.86
N LEU A 21 -6.18 7.12 1.21
CA LEU A 21 -6.34 6.42 2.49
C LEU A 21 -5.97 7.36 3.64
N LYS A 22 -4.82 8.02 3.59
CA LYS A 22 -4.40 8.98 4.63
C LYS A 22 -5.44 10.08 4.88
N ASP A 23 -5.98 10.66 3.81
CA ASP A 23 -6.81 11.86 3.91
C ASP A 23 -8.29 11.54 4.16
N LEU A 24 -8.80 10.43 3.62
CA LEU A 24 -10.23 10.08 3.67
C LEU A 24 -10.56 8.94 4.65
N ARG A 25 -9.63 8.01 4.86
CA ARG A 25 -9.82 6.80 5.68
C ARG A 25 -8.55 6.43 6.46
N PRO A 26 -8.08 7.31 7.37
CA PRO A 26 -6.86 7.08 8.16
C PRO A 26 -6.97 5.92 9.16
N ASP A 27 -8.15 5.30 9.25
CA ASP A 27 -8.44 4.07 9.97
C ASP A 27 -8.03 2.80 9.21
N ILE A 28 -7.90 2.86 7.88
CA ILE A 28 -7.54 1.69 7.07
C ILE A 28 -6.02 1.53 7.05
N CYS A 29 -5.54 0.39 7.56
CA CYS A 29 -4.14 0.03 7.49
C CYS A 29 -3.80 -0.76 6.22
N ILE A 30 -2.52 -0.75 5.85
CA ILE A 30 -2.00 -1.49 4.70
C ILE A 30 -0.96 -2.51 5.13
N ARG A 31 -0.86 -3.61 4.39
CA ARG A 31 0.24 -4.54 4.46
C ARG A 31 0.90 -4.62 3.09
N PHE A 32 2.19 -4.86 3.06
CA PHE A 32 2.96 -4.82 1.81
C PHE A 32 4.03 -5.90 1.77
N ARG A 33 4.54 -6.11 0.56
CA ARG A 33 5.72 -6.91 0.28
C ARG A 33 6.69 -6.08 -0.54
N LEU A 34 7.93 -5.99 -0.07
CA LEU A 34 9.00 -5.30 -0.79
C LEU A 34 9.76 -6.26 -1.71
N MET A 35 10.48 -5.71 -2.69
CA MET A 35 11.38 -6.44 -3.57
C MET A 35 12.44 -7.18 -2.75
N GLY A 36 12.60 -8.48 -2.99
CA GLY A 36 13.55 -9.33 -2.25
C GLY A 36 13.10 -9.72 -0.84
N GLU A 37 11.92 -9.27 -0.38
CA GLU A 37 11.41 -9.56 0.96
C GLU A 37 10.16 -10.47 0.93
N MET A 38 9.86 -11.05 2.09
CA MET A 38 8.58 -11.70 2.37
C MET A 38 7.50 -10.65 2.66
N TRP A 39 6.25 -11.10 2.70
CA TRP A 39 5.16 -10.25 3.20
C TRP A 39 5.45 -9.82 4.64
N GLN A 40 5.20 -8.55 4.92
CA GLN A 40 5.16 -8.08 6.29
C GLN A 40 4.04 -8.81 7.05
N SER A 41 4.23 -9.14 8.31
CA SER A 41 3.25 -9.88 9.10
C SER A 41 2.13 -8.99 9.66
N ALA A 42 2.42 -7.72 9.88
CA ALA A 42 1.49 -6.73 10.43
C ALA A 42 0.87 -5.83 9.34
N TYR A 43 -0.26 -5.22 9.69
CA TYR A 43 -0.81 -4.08 8.97
C TYR A 43 -0.30 -2.79 9.61
N PHE A 44 -0.04 -1.78 8.79
CA PHE A 44 0.56 -0.52 9.21
C PHE A 44 -0.33 0.66 8.81
N ARG A 45 -0.48 1.60 9.73
CA ARG A 45 -1.24 2.83 9.49
C ARG A 45 -0.41 3.79 8.66
N ILE A 46 -1.03 4.44 7.67
CA ILE A 46 -0.37 5.48 6.88
C ILE A 46 -0.33 6.78 7.69
N ILE A 47 0.88 7.26 8.01
CA ILE A 47 1.07 8.51 8.75
C ILE A 47 1.31 9.67 7.79
N ASN A 48 2.20 9.47 6.83
CA ASN A 48 2.50 10.50 5.85
C ASN A 48 2.92 9.90 4.50
N VAL A 49 2.57 10.59 3.43
CA VAL A 49 3.00 10.26 2.07
C VAL A 49 3.74 11.47 1.52
N THR A 50 4.95 11.25 1.03
CA THR A 50 5.85 12.27 0.48
C THR A 50 6.24 11.88 -0.93
N GLU A 51 6.82 12.78 -1.72
CA GLU A 51 7.30 12.46 -3.07
C GLU A 51 8.28 11.28 -3.07
N LYS A 52 9.11 11.16 -2.04
CA LYS A 52 10.11 10.08 -1.94
C LYS A 52 9.46 8.75 -1.55
N GLY A 53 8.51 8.76 -0.63
CA GLY A 53 7.96 7.51 -0.12
C GLY A 53 6.84 7.67 0.92
N VAL A 54 6.67 6.67 1.77
CA VAL A 54 5.61 6.63 2.79
C VAL A 54 6.18 6.34 4.17
N VAL A 55 5.64 7.04 5.17
CA VAL A 55 5.86 6.79 6.60
C VAL A 55 4.65 6.04 7.14
N LEU A 56 4.91 4.90 7.74
CA LEU A 56 3.91 4.00 8.27
C LEU A 56 4.13 3.80 9.78
N ASN A 57 3.06 3.59 10.53
CA ASN A 57 3.13 3.23 11.95
C ASN A 57 2.74 1.77 12.14
N ASP A 58 3.64 1.00 12.75
CA ASP A 58 3.35 -0.29 13.33
C ASP A 58 2.82 -0.10 14.74
N GLU A 59 1.50 -0.13 14.89
CA GLU A 59 0.85 0.07 16.18
C GLU A 59 1.14 -1.06 17.18
N LYS A 60 1.46 -2.27 16.69
CA LYS A 60 1.76 -3.40 17.58
C LYS A 60 3.13 -3.26 18.21
N SER A 61 4.11 -2.79 17.46
CA SER A 61 5.49 -2.62 17.97
C SER A 61 5.83 -1.18 18.36
N ASN A 62 4.91 -0.24 18.15
CA ASN A 62 5.08 1.21 18.34
C ASN A 62 6.31 1.75 17.59
N LYS A 63 6.46 1.35 16.33
CA LYS A 63 7.60 1.72 15.46
C LYS A 63 7.14 2.40 14.19
N LEU A 64 7.94 3.37 13.75
CA LEU A 64 7.78 3.97 12.43
C LEU A 64 8.58 3.20 11.39
N ILE A 65 7.93 2.88 10.28
CA ILE A 65 8.53 2.25 9.10
C ILE A 65 8.57 3.26 7.97
N PHE A 66 9.71 3.32 7.28
CA PHE A 66 9.94 4.23 6.17
C PHE A 66 10.18 3.41 4.90
N ILE A 67 9.25 3.51 3.95
CA ILE A 67 9.49 3.01 2.60
C ILE A 67 9.98 4.20 1.79
N GLN A 68 11.29 4.27 1.53
CA GLN A 68 11.95 5.43 0.91
C GLN A 68 11.76 5.52 -0.61
N ASP A 69 11.35 4.43 -1.26
CA ASP A 69 11.02 4.38 -2.69
C ASP A 69 9.88 3.37 -2.91
N LEU A 70 8.74 3.86 -3.40
CA LEU A 70 7.57 3.04 -3.70
C LEU A 70 7.80 2.06 -4.85
N LYS A 71 8.85 2.26 -5.68
CA LYS A 71 9.25 1.28 -6.71
C LYS A 71 9.71 -0.05 -6.11
N ASN A 72 10.04 -0.07 -4.82
CA ASN A 72 10.38 -1.32 -4.12
C ASN A 72 9.15 -2.07 -3.62
N VAL A 73 7.95 -1.49 -3.65
CA VAL A 73 6.71 -2.19 -3.27
C VAL A 73 6.29 -3.08 -4.41
N MET A 74 6.30 -4.39 -4.18
CA MET A 74 5.88 -5.39 -5.17
C MET A 74 4.38 -5.65 -5.11
N GLN A 75 3.86 -5.75 -3.90
CA GLN A 75 2.46 -6.06 -3.65
C GLN A 75 1.97 -5.35 -2.38
N PHE A 76 0.67 -5.07 -2.32
CA PHE A 76 0.01 -4.60 -1.11
C PHE A 76 -1.37 -5.25 -0.91
N GLU A 77 -1.86 -5.14 0.31
CA GLU A 77 -3.20 -5.57 0.75
C GLU A 77 -3.77 -4.50 1.69
N LEU A 78 -5.09 -4.27 1.61
CA LEU A 78 -5.81 -3.40 2.53
C LEU A 78 -6.47 -4.22 3.64
N GLU A 79 -6.47 -3.69 4.85
CA GLU A 79 -7.19 -4.30 5.98
C GLU A 79 -8.72 -4.27 5.78
N HIS A 80 -9.22 -3.25 5.09
CA HIS A 80 -10.64 -3.05 4.81
C HIS A 80 -10.89 -2.58 3.38
N SER A 81 -12.12 -2.75 2.91
CA SER A 81 -12.53 -2.28 1.58
C SER A 81 -12.44 -0.76 1.47
N PHE A 82 -11.95 -0.28 0.33
CA PHE A 82 -11.90 1.14 -0.01
C PHE A 82 -12.03 1.32 -1.53
N GLN A 83 -13.07 2.01 -1.97
CA GLN A 83 -13.38 2.17 -3.40
C GLN A 83 -13.44 0.80 -4.12
N GLN A 84 -12.65 0.59 -5.17
CA GLN A 84 -12.54 -0.68 -5.88
C GLN A 84 -11.63 -1.73 -5.20
N TYR A 85 -10.96 -1.37 -4.09
CA TYR A 85 -10.05 -2.27 -3.39
C TYR A 85 -10.78 -3.05 -2.31
N HIS A 86 -10.53 -4.36 -2.26
CA HIS A 86 -11.13 -5.31 -1.35
C HIS A 86 -10.04 -5.95 -0.46
N PRO A 87 -10.35 -6.25 0.81
CA PRO A 87 -9.44 -6.95 1.70
C PRO A 87 -9.19 -8.38 1.19
N HIS A 88 -8.08 -8.99 1.58
CA HIS A 88 -7.68 -10.35 1.16
C HIS A 88 -7.27 -10.51 -0.32
N PHE A 89 -7.27 -9.41 -1.08
CA PHE A 89 -6.70 -9.37 -2.42
C PHE A 89 -5.28 -8.79 -2.39
N HIS A 90 -4.37 -9.46 -3.09
CA HIS A 90 -3.00 -8.97 -3.28
C HIS A 90 -2.91 -8.18 -4.58
N TYR A 91 -2.75 -6.87 -4.45
CA TYR A 91 -2.59 -5.97 -5.57
C TYR A 91 -1.11 -5.82 -5.90
N SER A 92 -0.74 -6.12 -7.14
CA SER A 92 0.63 -6.06 -7.62
C SER A 92 0.96 -4.68 -8.18
N ILE A 93 2.21 -4.25 -8.02
CA ILE A 93 2.69 -2.99 -8.58
C ILE A 93 3.43 -3.27 -9.88
N ASN A 94 2.96 -2.67 -10.96
CA ASN A 94 3.62 -2.69 -12.24
C ASN A 94 4.76 -1.65 -12.27
N LEU A 95 5.99 -2.16 -12.34
CA LEU A 95 7.22 -1.35 -12.38
C LEU A 95 7.63 -0.94 -13.79
N SER A 96 6.95 -1.41 -14.85
CA SER A 96 7.34 -1.18 -16.25
C SER A 96 7.04 0.24 -16.79
N HIS A 97 6.41 1.10 -15.99
CA HIS A 97 6.09 2.50 -16.36
C HIS A 97 6.44 3.51 -15.25
N ALA A 98 7.55 3.31 -14.52
CA ALA A 98 7.94 4.13 -13.37
C ALA A 98 9.19 5.00 -13.59
#